data_AF-A0AAU6RLH5-F1
#
_entry.id   AF-A0AAU6RLH5-F1
#
_cell.length_a   1.000
_cell.length_b   1.000
_cell.length_c   1.000
_cell.angle_alpha   90.00
_cell.angle_beta   90.00
_cell.angle_gamma   90.00
#
_symmetry.space_group_name_H-M   'P 1'
#
loop_
_entity.id
_entity.type
_entity.pdbx_description
1 polymer ?
#
loop_
_entity_poly.entity_id
_entity_poly.type
_entity_poly.pdbx_seq_one_letter_code
_entity_poly.pdbx_strand_id
1 'polypeptide(L)'
;MKFCSECGNKLMPGANFCPECGQRIMNSTPNEINEDTIINDIHNASKVEQISEVRIEINRKYNSEDYITSVLSQPHVDGFELIPNIEERKIVNAAISIAVNY
;
A
#
# COMPACT_ATOMS: atom_id res chain seq x y z
N MET A 1 -32.45 -6.31 -8.74
CA MET A 1 -31.28 -7.11 -8.31
C MET A 1 -30.04 -6.39 -8.84
N LYS A 2 -28.99 -6.21 -8.03
CA LYS A 2 -27.73 -5.58 -8.47
C LYS A 2 -26.71 -6.66 -8.82
N PHE A 3 -25.84 -6.38 -9.78
CA PHE A 3 -24.75 -7.27 -10.21
C PHE A 3 -23.43 -6.50 -10.14
N CYS A 4 -22.33 -7.23 -9.95
CA CYS A 4 -20.99 -6.64 -9.95
C CYS A 4 -20.63 -6.18 -11.36
N SER A 5 -20.11 -4.95 -11.49
CA SER A 5 -19.65 -4.40 -12.77
C SER A 5 -18.40 -5.11 -13.29
N GLU A 6 -17.60 -5.72 -12.43
CA GLU A 6 -16.33 -6.37 -12.81
C GLU A 6 -16.52 -7.83 -13.22
N CYS A 7 -17.23 -8.60 -12.41
CA CYS A 7 -17.35 -10.06 -12.62
C CYS A 7 -18.76 -10.54 -12.98
N GLY A 8 -19.75 -9.65 -12.96
CA GLY A 8 -21.13 -10.00 -13.26
C GLY A 8 -21.86 -10.79 -12.16
N ASN A 9 -21.22 -11.10 -11.03
CA ASN A 9 -21.89 -11.86 -9.97
C ASN A 9 -23.02 -11.07 -9.30
N LYS A 10 -24.05 -11.79 -8.85
CA LYS A 10 -25.20 -11.21 -8.15
C LYS A 10 -24.80 -10.66 -6.79
N LEU A 11 -25.12 -9.39 -6.56
CA LEU A 11 -24.82 -8.70 -5.30
C LEU A 11 -26.00 -8.79 -4.33
N MET A 12 -25.67 -8.98 -3.06
CA MET A 12 -26.62 -8.90 -1.96
C MET A 12 -27.01 -7.42 -1.71
N PRO A 13 -28.27 -7.13 -1.33
CA PRO A 13 -28.68 -5.77 -0.98
C PRO A 13 -27.86 -5.29 0.23
N GLY A 14 -27.25 -4.11 0.10
CA GLY A 14 -26.39 -3.53 1.15
C GLY A 14 -24.94 -4.05 1.17
N ALA A 15 -24.54 -4.91 0.23
CA ALA A 15 -23.14 -5.32 0.13
C ALA A 15 -22.23 -4.12 -0.20
N ASN A 16 -21.18 -3.93 0.61
CA ASN A 16 -20.15 -2.92 0.39
C ASN A 16 -19.03 -3.43 -0.55
N PHE A 17 -18.92 -4.75 -0.71
CA PHE A 17 -17.93 -5.43 -1.55
C PHE A 17 -18.56 -6.63 -2.24
N CYS A 18 -18.05 -6.98 -3.43
CA CYS A 18 -18.45 -8.19 -4.13
C CYS A 18 -17.85 -9.43 -3.46
N PRO A 19 -18.66 -10.47 -3.12
CA PRO A 19 -18.14 -11.67 -2.47
C PRO A 19 -17.25 -12.53 -3.36
N GLU A 20 -17.33 -12.40 -4.68
CA GLU A 20 -16.57 -13.26 -5.62
C GLU A 20 -15.24 -12.62 -6.03
N CYS A 21 -15.23 -11.34 -6.39
CA CYS A 21 -14.03 -10.67 -6.90
C CYS A 21 -13.45 -9.62 -5.95
N GLY A 22 -14.10 -9.34 -4.82
CA GLY A 22 -13.65 -8.34 -3.85
C GLY A 22 -13.88 -6.88 -4.25
N GLN A 23 -14.43 -6.60 -5.45
CA GLN A 23 -14.63 -5.22 -5.91
C GLN A 23 -15.54 -4.44 -4.96
N ARG A 24 -15.13 -3.23 -4.59
CA ARG A 24 -15.92 -2.35 -3.71
C ARG A 24 -17.14 -1.81 -4.46
N ILE A 25 -18.31 -1.92 -3.85
CA ILE A 25 -19.58 -1.43 -4.39
C ILE A 25 -19.86 -0.06 -3.77
N MET A 26 -19.76 0.99 -4.59
CA MET A 26 -20.18 2.33 -4.17
C MET A 26 -21.71 2.38 -4.11
N ASN A 27 -22.26 2.22 -2.91
CA ASN A 27 -23.65 2.56 -2.64
C ASN A 27 -23.73 4.08 -2.45
N SER A 28 -23.88 4.83 -3.56
CA SER A 28 -24.32 6.22 -3.46
C SER A 28 -25.74 6.23 -2.92
N THR A 29 -25.89 6.54 -1.63
CA THR A 29 -27.13 7.19 -1.19
C THR A 29 -27.22 8.51 -1.96
N PRO A 30 -28.35 8.84 -2.61
CA PRO A 30 -28.53 10.17 -3.18
C PRO A 30 -28.61 11.13 -2.00
N ASN A 31 -27.48 11.71 -1.61
CA ASN A 31 -27.46 12.89 -0.77
C ASN A 31 -26.98 14.01 -1.70
N GLU A 32 -27.88 14.93 -2.00
CA GLU A 32 -27.68 16.07 -2.90
C GLU A 32 -26.40 16.82 -2.52
N ILE A 33 -25.45 16.89 -3.46
CA ILE A 33 -24.30 17.79 -3.37
C ILE A 33 -24.57 18.89 -4.39
N ASN A 34 -24.95 20.07 -3.91
CA ASN A 34 -25.13 21.25 -4.74
C ASN A 34 -23.72 21.80 -5.08
N GLU A 35 -23.42 21.85 -6.36
CA GLU A 35 -22.08 22.08 -6.94
C GLU A 35 -21.50 23.48 -6.65
N ASP A 36 -22.29 24.40 -6.09
CA ASP A 36 -21.96 25.82 -6.00
C ASP A 36 -21.09 26.24 -4.81
N THR A 37 -20.82 25.37 -3.82
CA THR A 37 -20.10 25.78 -2.59
C THR A 37 -18.59 25.45 -2.61
N ILE A 38 -18.11 24.62 -3.53
CA ILE A 38 -16.72 24.09 -3.48
C ILE A 38 -15.65 25.14 -3.86
N ILE A 39 -16.02 26.21 -4.59
CA ILE A 39 -15.04 27.14 -5.17
C ILE A 39 -14.51 28.20 -4.18
N ASN A 40 -15.27 28.54 -3.13
CA ASN A 40 -14.94 29.71 -2.30
C ASN A 40 -13.88 29.47 -1.20
N ASP A 41 -13.54 28.23 -0.87
CA ASP A 41 -12.55 27.94 0.18
C ASP A 41 -11.09 27.90 -0.32
N ILE A 42 -10.87 28.04 -1.63
CA ILE A 42 -9.52 27.98 -2.23
C ILE A 42 -8.73 29.30 -2.03
N HIS A 43 -9.40 30.42 -1.71
CA HIS A 43 -8.77 31.74 -1.77
C HIS A 43 -8.15 32.30 -0.48
N ASN A 44 -8.13 31.55 0.63
CA ASN A 44 -7.44 31.97 1.86
C ASN A 44 -6.16 31.15 2.11
N ALA A 45 -5.31 31.10 1.08
CA ALA A 45 -3.93 30.64 1.18
C ALA A 45 -3.10 31.65 2.01
N SER A 46 -2.99 31.43 3.32
CA SER A 46 -2.00 32.13 4.17
C SER A 46 -1.55 31.35 5.41
N LYS A 47 -1.59 30.01 5.41
CA LYS A 47 -1.03 29.23 6.52
C LYS A 47 -0.40 27.90 6.06
N VAL A 48 0.56 27.97 5.15
CA VAL A 48 1.27 26.80 4.58
C VAL A 48 2.50 26.39 5.42
N GLU A 49 2.85 27.12 6.48
CA GLU A 49 4.13 26.89 7.19
C GLU A 49 4.08 25.92 8.39
N GLN A 50 2.96 25.25 8.70
CA GLN A 50 2.88 24.33 9.87
C GLN A 50 2.27 22.95 9.57
N ILE A 51 2.43 22.43 8.35
CA ILE A 51 1.91 21.10 7.96
C ILE A 51 3.08 20.13 7.77
N SER A 52 3.94 19.96 8.78
CA SER A 52 5.07 19.03 8.71
C SER A 52 4.74 17.59 9.10
N GLU A 53 3.58 17.33 9.74
CA GLU A 53 3.25 15.97 10.23
C GLU A 53 1.76 15.61 10.08
N VAL A 54 1.11 16.05 9.00
CA VAL A 54 -0.22 15.50 8.65
C VAL A 54 0.00 14.32 7.71
N ARG A 55 0.00 13.10 8.26
CA ARG A 55 -0.07 11.87 7.45
C ARG A 55 -1.52 11.70 6.97
N ILE A 56 -1.89 12.41 5.90
CA ILE A 56 -3.16 12.19 5.22
C ILE A 56 -3.05 10.84 4.52
N GLU A 57 -3.79 9.83 4.99
CA GLU A 57 -4.03 8.60 4.22
C GLU A 57 -4.94 8.94 3.05
N ILE A 58 -4.35 9.50 1.98
CA ILE A 58 -5.07 9.73 0.74
C ILE A 58 -5.32 8.35 0.15
N ASN A 59 -6.57 7.90 0.18
CA ASN A 59 -7.03 6.68 -0.48
C ASN A 59 -6.98 6.88 -2.02
N ARG A 60 -5.76 7.00 -2.55
CA ARG A 60 -5.48 7.17 -3.97
C ARG A 60 -5.71 5.82 -4.65
N LYS A 61 -6.66 5.78 -5.59
CA LYS A 61 -6.76 4.66 -6.53
C LYS A 61 -5.54 4.71 -7.43
N TYR A 62 -4.65 3.74 -7.30
CA TYR A 62 -3.51 3.57 -8.20
C TYR A 62 -3.89 2.56 -9.31
N ASN A 63 -3.40 2.80 -10.52
CA ASN A 63 -3.43 1.78 -11.56
C ASN A 63 -2.49 0.62 -11.14
N SER A 64 -2.93 -0.62 -11.36
CA SER A 64 -2.18 -1.82 -10.94
C SER A 64 -0.75 -1.84 -11.50
N GLU A 65 -0.55 -1.43 -12.75
CA GLU A 65 0.76 -1.39 -13.42
C GLU A 65 1.71 -0.37 -12.77
N ASP A 66 1.18 0.82 -12.47
CA ASP A 66 1.95 1.90 -11.82
C ASP A 66 2.35 1.49 -10.39
N TYR A 67 1.45 0.81 -9.68
CA TYR A 67 1.75 0.29 -8.34
C TYR A 67 2.84 -0.78 -8.37
N ILE A 68 2.72 -1.78 -9.25
CA ILE A 68 3.70 -2.86 -9.40
C ILE A 68 5.07 -2.27 -9.76
N THR A 69 5.10 -1.36 -10.74
CA THR A 69 6.34 -0.68 -11.15
C THR A 69 6.95 0.10 -9.99
N SER A 70 6.14 0.79 -9.19
CA SER A 70 6.62 1.55 -8.04
C SER A 70 7.23 0.66 -6.95
N VAL A 71 6.63 -0.52 -6.68
CA VAL A 71 7.12 -1.46 -5.67
C VAL A 71 8.40 -2.14 -6.14
N LEU A 72 8.46 -2.56 -7.41
CA LEU A 72 9.64 -3.20 -7.99
C LEU A 72 10.81 -2.24 -8.18
N SER A 73 10.54 -0.95 -8.29
CA SER A 73 11.56 0.11 -8.40
C SER A 73 12.11 0.56 -7.04
N GLN A 74 11.56 0.07 -5.91
CA GLN A 74 12.12 0.39 -4.60
C GLN A 74 13.47 -0.32 -4.44
N PRO A 75 14.56 0.44 -4.19
CA PRO A 75 15.86 -0.16 -3.94
C PRO A 75 15.86 -0.80 -2.56
N HIS A 76 15.99 -2.12 -2.57
CA HIS A 76 16.53 -2.99 -1.53
C HIS A 76 15.67 -3.27 -0.29
N VAL A 77 15.52 -4.57 0.00
CA VAL A 77 15.10 -5.09 1.30
C VAL A 77 16.24 -4.87 2.30
N ASP A 78 16.16 -3.79 3.07
CA ASP A 78 17.01 -3.61 4.23
C ASP A 78 16.56 -4.54 5.36
N GLY A 79 17.52 -5.19 6.04
CA GLY A 79 17.25 -6.03 7.22
C GLY A 79 17.23 -7.54 7.01
N PHE A 80 17.67 -8.05 5.84
CA PHE A 80 17.99 -9.47 5.72
C PHE A 80 19.44 -9.73 6.14
N GLU A 81 19.61 -10.43 7.26
CA GLU A 81 20.90 -11.00 7.66
C GLU A 81 21.08 -12.32 6.91
N LEU A 82 22.00 -12.34 5.93
CA LEU A 82 22.38 -13.58 5.26
C LEU A 82 23.23 -14.41 6.23
N ILE A 83 22.61 -15.42 6.84
CA ILE A 83 23.33 -16.44 7.61
C ILE A 83 23.76 -17.53 6.60
N PRO A 84 25.06 -17.60 6.22
CA PRO A 84 25.51 -18.60 5.28
C PRO A 84 25.32 -20.00 5.89
N ASN A 85 24.73 -20.92 5.12
CA ASN A 85 24.53 -22.31 5.54
C ASN A 85 25.88 -23.07 5.48
N ILE A 86 26.70 -22.88 6.52
CA ILE A 86 28.01 -23.50 6.67
C ILE A 86 27.94 -24.47 7.85
N GLU A 87 28.39 -25.70 7.62
CA GLU A 87 28.49 -26.70 8.70
C GLU A 87 29.39 -26.19 9.84
N GLU A 88 28.93 -26.35 11.08
CA GLU A 88 29.61 -25.88 12.30
C GLU A 88 31.08 -26.33 12.37
N ARG A 89 31.39 -27.56 11.93
CA ARG A 89 32.77 -28.06 11.87
C ARG A 89 33.69 -27.21 10.99
N LYS A 90 33.18 -26.68 9.87
CA LYS A 90 33.95 -25.82 8.97
C LYS A 90 34.22 -24.46 9.60
N ILE A 91 33.26 -23.93 10.34
CA ILE A 91 33.39 -22.67 11.09
C ILE A 91 34.48 -22.81 12.17
N VAL A 92 34.42 -23.89 12.96
CA VAL A 92 35.40 -24.17 14.03
C VAL A 92 36.80 -24.36 13.46
N ASN A 93 36.97 -25.11 12.38
CA ASN A 93 38.27 -25.34 11.76
C ASN A 93 38.88 -24.05 11.19
N ALA A 94 38.05 -23.19 10.59
CA ALA A 94 38.48 -21.88 10.10
C ALA A 94 38.96 -20.99 11.27
N ALA A 95 38.19 -20.95 12.36
CA ALA A 95 38.55 -20.17 13.55
C ALA A 95 39.87 -20.63 14.18
N ILE A 96 40.07 -21.95 14.33
CA ILE A 96 41.32 -22.52 14.84
C ILE A 96 42.49 -22.18 13.91
N SER A 97 42.31 -22.30 12.60
CA SER A 97 43.36 -21.99 11.62
C SER A 97 43.79 -20.52 11.69
N ILE A 98 42.87 -19.60 11.97
CA ILE A 98 43.19 -18.18 12.16
C ILE A 98 43.96 -17.97 13.46
N ALA A 99 43.55 -18.62 14.55
CA ALA A 99 44.16 -18.48 15.86
C ALA A 99 45.58 -19.07 15.96
N VAL A 100 45.91 -20.07 15.15
CA VAL A 100 47.24 -20.72 15.15
C VAL A 100 48.25 -19.99 14.25
N ASN A 101 47.78 -19.15 13.33
CA ASN A 101 48.64 -18.38 12.40
C ASN A 101 48.98 -16.96 12.90
N TYR A 102 48.68 -16.66 14.17
CA TYR A 102 49.10 -15.46 14.92
C TYR A 102 49.84 -15.88 16.18
#